data_AF-A0A089J185-F1
#
_entry.id   AF-A0A089J185-F1
#
_cell.length_a   1.000
_cell.length_b   1.000
_cell.length_c   1.000
_cell.angle_alpha   90.00
_cell.angle_beta   90.00
_cell.angle_gamma   90.00
#
_symmetry.space_group_name_H-M   'P 1'
#
loop_
_entity.id
_entity.type
_entity.pdbx_description
1 polymer ?
#
loop_
_entity_poly.entity_id
_entity_poly.type
_entity_poly.pdbx_seq_one_letter_code
_entity_poly.pdbx_strand_id
1 'polypeptide(L)'
;MDRITQMNKEIFQENLLSTIIEIKDNEKLCFNNYKFIIEPIDEPNKPLNGTDDMMRLILFSEENIGGKKLPLENTINLYCGLVPLVPIWINISYVKMNQDTAIFKLQNSLRFRKPTLLRNVETGHPPFRALFNHQN
;
A
#
# COMPACT_ATOMS: atom_id res chain seq x y z
N MET A 1 6.39 -19.85 11.17
CA MET A 1 6.09 -18.46 10.76
C MET A 1 5.44 -17.79 11.94
N ASP A 2 6.12 -16.80 12.52
CA ASP A 2 5.56 -16.00 13.60
C ASP A 2 4.30 -15.30 13.09
N ARG A 3 3.22 -15.39 13.87
CA ARG A 3 1.98 -14.71 13.54
C ARG A 3 2.21 -13.22 13.70
N ILE A 4 1.81 -12.44 12.71
CA ILE A 4 1.82 -10.99 12.84
C ILE A 4 0.68 -10.59 13.76
N THR A 5 1.06 -10.18 14.97
CA THR A 5 0.14 -9.80 16.04
C THR A 5 0.00 -8.29 16.17
N GLN A 6 0.87 -7.52 15.50
CA GLN A 6 0.97 -6.07 15.64
C GLN A 6 1.01 -5.37 14.28
N MET A 7 0.41 -4.19 14.21
CA MET A 7 0.55 -3.25 13.11
C MET A 7 0.45 -1.84 13.72
N ASN A 8 1.48 -1.05 13.50
CA ASN A 8 1.55 0.37 13.84
C ASN A 8 2.14 1.14 12.65
N LYS A 9 2.32 2.45 12.83
CA LYS A 9 2.79 3.33 11.77
C LYS A 9 4.20 2.96 11.30
N GLU A 10 5.06 2.60 12.25
CA GLU A 10 6.47 2.26 12.04
C GLU A 10 6.59 0.98 11.21
N ILE A 11 5.93 -0.10 11.63
CA ILE A 11 5.90 -1.40 10.93
C ILE A 11 5.32 -1.22 9.52
N PHE A 12 4.22 -0.47 9.38
CA PHE A 12 3.61 -0.23 8.07
C PHE A 12 4.58 0.51 7.13
N GLN A 13 5.29 1.51 7.65
CA GLN A 13 6.28 2.26 6.90
C GLN A 13 7.47 1.39 6.50
N GLU A 14 8.04 0.62 7.42
CA GLU A 14 9.14 -0.30 7.14
C GLU A 14 8.77 -1.33 6.07
N ASN A 15 7.55 -1.88 6.16
CA ASN A 15 7.06 -2.85 5.20
C ASN A 15 6.84 -2.23 3.81
N LEU A 16 6.28 -1.00 3.74
CA LEU A 16 6.16 -0.26 2.48
C LEU A 16 7.54 -0.02 1.85
N LEU A 17 8.50 0.47 2.64
CA LEU A 17 9.85 0.75 2.16
C LEU A 17 10.57 -0.51 1.68
N SER A 18 10.42 -1.62 2.40
CA SER A 18 10.99 -2.91 2.01
C SER A 18 10.46 -3.37 0.66
N THR A 19 9.16 -3.22 0.43
CA THR A 19 8.53 -3.55 -0.87
C THR A 19 9.07 -2.65 -1.99
N ILE A 20 9.33 -1.37 -1.71
CA ILE A 20 9.89 -0.42 -2.69
C ILE A 20 11.33 -0.76 -3.04
N ILE A 21 12.13 -1.19 -2.06
CA ILE A 21 13.50 -1.68 -2.29
C ILE A 21 13.47 -2.95 -3.14
N GLU A 22 12.57 -3.88 -2.84
CA GLU A 22 12.38 -5.10 -3.64
C GLU A 22 12.09 -4.78 -5.11
N ILE A 23 11.16 -3.85 -5.37
CA ILE A 23 10.86 -3.40 -6.75
C ILE A 23 12.07 -2.68 -7.37
N LYS A 24 12.74 -1.81 -6.61
CA LYS A 24 13.92 -1.08 -7.08
C LYS A 24 15.02 -2.03 -7.56
N ASP A 25 15.31 -3.05 -6.77
CA ASP A 25 16.36 -4.01 -7.04
C ASP A 25 15.99 -4.94 -8.22
N ASN A 26 14.73 -5.39 -8.28
CA ASN A 26 14.24 -6.24 -9.36
C ASN A 26 14.22 -5.52 -10.73
N GLU A 27 13.70 -4.29 -10.75
CA GLU A 27 13.54 -3.46 -11.95
C GLU A 27 14.80 -2.63 -12.27
N LYS A 28 15.87 -2.76 -11.47
CA LYS A 28 17.14 -2.02 -11.59
C LYS A 28 16.96 -0.50 -11.67
N LEU A 29 16.05 0.04 -10.84
CA LEU A 29 15.71 1.46 -10.86
C LEU A 29 16.73 2.31 -10.10
N CYS A 30 17.04 3.48 -10.65
CA CYS A 30 17.82 4.51 -9.96
C CYS A 30 16.95 5.74 -9.70
N PHE A 31 16.66 6.03 -8.43
CA PHE A 31 15.93 7.22 -8.01
C PHE A 31 16.36 7.65 -6.60
N ASN A 32 16.29 8.96 -6.35
CA ASN A 32 16.51 9.56 -5.03
C ASN A 32 15.19 9.93 -4.35
N ASN A 33 14.14 10.18 -5.15
CA ASN A 33 12.82 10.57 -4.67
C ASN A 33 11.77 9.58 -5.16
N TYR A 34 10.68 9.46 -4.40
CA TYR A 34 9.54 8.64 -4.80
C TYR A 34 8.23 9.22 -4.30
N LYS A 35 7.15 8.93 -5.04
CA LYS A 35 5.78 9.31 -4.71
C LYS A 35 4.81 8.19 -5.04
N PHE A 36 3.65 8.25 -4.40
CA PHE A 36 2.64 7.20 -4.45
C PHE A 36 1.33 7.71 -5.04
N ILE A 37 0.74 6.90 -5.92
CA ILE A 37 -0.65 7.06 -6.37
C ILE A 37 -1.44 5.94 -5.70
N ILE A 38 -2.51 6.28 -4.99
CA ILE A 38 -3.37 5.30 -4.30
C ILE A 38 -4.57 5.00 -5.19
N GLU A 39 -4.86 3.71 -5.38
CA GLU A 39 -5.99 3.23 -6.18
C GLU A 39 -6.72 2.12 -5.40
N PRO A 40 -7.80 2.47 -4.67
CA PRO A 40 -8.61 1.47 -3.99
C PRO A 40 -9.34 0.61 -5.03
N ILE A 41 -9.34 -0.70 -4.80
CA ILE A 41 -9.91 -1.69 -5.71
C ILE A 41 -11.18 -2.26 -5.09
N ASP A 42 -12.28 -2.15 -5.83
CA ASP A 42 -13.50 -2.87 -5.52
C ASP A 42 -13.34 -4.35 -5.89
N GLU A 43 -13.61 -5.24 -4.92
CA GLU A 43 -13.44 -6.68 -5.08
C GLU A 43 -14.82 -7.31 -5.29
N PRO A 44 -15.15 -7.80 -6.51
CA PRO A 44 -16.45 -8.40 -6.76
C PRO A 44 -16.75 -9.54 -5.78
N ASN A 45 -17.98 -9.55 -5.26
CA ASN A 45 -18.47 -10.54 -4.30
C ASN A 45 -17.72 -10.55 -2.94
N LYS A 46 -17.02 -9.46 -2.58
CA LYS A 46 -16.44 -9.28 -1.26
C LYS A 46 -17.15 -8.12 -0.54
N PRO A 47 -18.21 -8.41 0.24
CA PRO A 47 -18.98 -7.35 0.88
C PRO A 47 -18.11 -6.56 1.86
N LEU A 48 -18.31 -5.24 1.86
CA LEU A 48 -17.77 -4.31 2.84
C LEU A 48 -18.68 -4.32 4.07
N ASN A 49 -18.09 -4.19 5.26
CA ASN A 49 -18.84 -3.91 6.48
C ASN A 49 -18.88 -2.39 6.75
N GLY A 50 -19.62 -1.96 7.77
CA GLY A 50 -19.72 -0.53 8.11
C GLY A 50 -18.37 0.13 8.41
N THR A 51 -17.40 -0.61 8.96
CA THR A 51 -16.03 -0.11 9.17
C THR A 51 -15.30 0.09 7.85
N ASP A 52 -15.41 -0.87 6.93
CA ASP A 52 -14.80 -0.81 5.59
C ASP A 52 -15.36 0.40 4.81
N ASP A 53 -16.68 0.63 4.86
CA ASP A 53 -17.33 1.78 4.22
C ASP A 53 -16.90 3.12 4.82
N MET A 54 -16.88 3.22 6.14
CA MET A 54 -16.41 4.42 6.84
C MET A 54 -14.96 4.74 6.45
N MET A 55 -14.08 3.73 6.46
CA MET A 55 -12.67 3.90 6.11
C MET A 55 -12.49 4.34 4.66
N ARG A 56 -13.24 3.73 3.73
CA ARG A 56 -13.24 4.14 2.32
C ARG A 56 -13.60 5.62 2.17
N LEU A 57 -14.67 6.06 2.82
CA LEU A 57 -15.16 7.44 2.70
C LEU A 57 -14.19 8.46 3.31
N ILE A 58 -13.58 8.13 4.45
CA ILE A 58 -12.67 9.05 5.17
C ILE A 58 -11.29 9.06 4.52
N LEU A 59 -10.70 7.90 4.23
CA LEU A 59 -9.30 7.81 3.80
C LEU A 59 -9.14 7.96 2.29
N PHE A 60 -10.07 7.39 1.51
CA PHE A 60 -9.94 7.28 0.06
C PHE A 60 -10.91 8.20 -0.69
N SER A 61 -11.27 9.32 -0.09
CA SER A 61 -12.01 10.39 -0.76
C SER A 61 -11.22 10.96 -1.95
N GLU A 62 -11.93 11.55 -2.91
CA GLU A 62 -11.31 12.25 -4.03
C GLU A 62 -10.37 13.36 -3.56
N GLU A 63 -10.75 14.07 -2.49
CA GLU A 63 -9.89 15.06 -1.84
C GLU A 63 -8.58 14.45 -1.34
N ASN A 64 -8.59 13.25 -0.78
CA ASN A 64 -7.38 12.65 -0.22
C ASN A 64 -6.49 12.01 -1.29
N ILE A 65 -7.07 11.32 -2.28
CA ILE A 65 -6.31 10.47 -3.21
C ILE A 65 -6.49 10.77 -4.69
N GLY A 66 -7.45 11.58 -5.12
CA GLY A 66 -7.91 11.77 -6.51
C GLY A 66 -6.81 12.05 -7.55
N GLY A 67 -6.08 11.01 -7.96
CA GLY A 67 -4.89 11.09 -8.81
C GLY A 67 -3.66 11.77 -8.19
N LYS A 68 -3.66 12.06 -6.88
CA LYS A 68 -2.56 12.75 -6.21
C LYS A 68 -1.31 11.88 -6.16
N LYS A 69 -0.14 12.53 -6.31
CA LYS A 69 1.18 11.90 -6.11
C LYS A 69 1.67 12.27 -4.71
N LEU A 70 1.40 11.40 -3.75
CA LEU A 70 1.64 11.64 -2.34
C LEU A 70 3.09 11.30 -1.95
N PRO A 71 3.73 12.11 -1.09
CA PRO A 71 4.99 11.72 -0.44
C PRO A 71 4.75 10.57 0.55
N LEU A 72 5.84 9.96 1.03
CA LEU A 72 5.78 8.86 2.00
C LEU A 72 4.96 9.23 3.24
N GLU A 73 5.29 10.33 3.90
CA GLU A 73 4.66 10.73 5.16
C GLU A 73 3.13 10.82 5.02
N ASN A 74 2.63 11.49 3.98
CA ASN A 74 1.19 11.60 3.72
C ASN A 74 0.56 10.24 3.44
N THR A 75 1.26 9.39 2.69
CA THR A 75 0.79 8.02 2.38
C THR A 75 0.66 7.19 3.66
N ILE A 76 1.66 7.24 4.53
CA ILE A 76 1.66 6.55 5.82
C ILE A 76 0.54 7.10 6.72
N ASN A 77 0.42 8.42 6.86
CA ASN A 77 -0.62 9.05 7.67
C ASN A 77 -2.03 8.66 7.21
N LEU A 78 -2.24 8.58 5.90
CA LEU A 78 -3.52 8.20 5.32
C LEU A 78 -3.86 6.73 5.65
N TYR A 79 -2.95 5.79 5.39
CA TYR A 79 -3.24 4.37 5.66
C TYR A 79 -3.29 4.04 7.16
N CYS A 80 -2.50 4.73 7.98
CA CYS A 80 -2.34 4.41 9.40
C CYS A 80 -3.23 5.23 10.34
N GLY A 81 -4.21 5.98 9.82
CA GLY A 81 -5.08 6.83 10.64
C GLY A 81 -5.86 6.08 11.73
N LEU A 82 -6.17 4.79 11.53
CA LEU A 82 -6.89 3.94 12.50
C LEU A 82 -6.18 2.59 12.75
N VAL A 83 -4.84 2.60 12.82
CA VAL A 83 -4.09 1.39 13.23
C VAL A 83 -4.68 0.77 14.51
N PRO A 84 -4.77 -0.57 14.60
CA PRO A 84 -4.08 -1.55 13.75
C PRO A 84 -4.89 -2.01 12.52
N LEU A 85 -5.98 -1.32 12.16
CA LEU A 85 -6.77 -1.65 10.98
C LEU A 85 -6.16 -1.00 9.73
N VAL A 86 -5.68 -1.84 8.81
CA VAL A 86 -5.13 -1.42 7.51
C VAL A 86 -5.76 -2.28 6.40
N PRO A 87 -5.66 -1.90 5.11
CA PRO A 87 -6.14 -2.73 4.02
C PRO A 87 -5.60 -4.16 4.10
N ILE A 88 -6.47 -5.14 3.87
CA ILE A 88 -6.12 -6.56 3.99
C ILE A 88 -5.01 -6.99 3.01
N TRP A 89 -4.84 -6.27 1.90
CA TRP A 89 -3.75 -6.41 0.95
C TRP A 89 -3.47 -5.07 0.26
N ILE A 90 -2.21 -4.85 -0.13
CA ILE A 90 -1.75 -3.73 -0.94
C ILE A 90 -0.76 -4.27 -1.98
N ASN A 91 -1.04 -4.09 -3.25
CA ASN A 91 -0.12 -4.38 -4.35
C ASN A 91 0.61 -3.10 -4.74
N ILE A 92 1.92 -3.20 -4.92
CA ILE A 92 2.76 -2.06 -5.32
C ILE A 92 3.38 -2.35 -6.67
N SER A 93 3.22 -1.43 -7.60
CA SER A 93 3.89 -1.49 -8.91
C SER A 93 4.60 -0.18 -9.23
N TYR A 94 5.71 -0.29 -9.95
CA TYR A 94 6.36 0.86 -10.56
C TYR A 94 5.56 1.32 -11.77
N VAL A 95 5.29 2.63 -11.85
CA VAL A 95 4.53 3.24 -12.96
C VAL A 95 5.46 3.89 -13.96
N LYS A 96 6.28 4.84 -13.49
CA LYS A 96 7.19 5.62 -14.34
C LYS A 96 8.16 6.45 -13.52
N MET A 97 9.17 6.97 -14.21
CA MET A 97 10.08 7.99 -13.70
C MET A 97 9.64 9.37 -14.17
N ASN A 98 9.61 10.35 -13.27
CA ASN A 98 9.55 11.76 -13.63
C ASN A 98 10.83 12.42 -13.14
N GLN A 99 11.77 12.72 -14.04
CA GLN A 99 13.11 13.21 -13.68
C GLN A 99 13.80 12.25 -12.70
N ASP A 100 14.04 12.66 -11.46
CA ASP A 100 14.65 11.82 -10.40
C ASP A 100 13.63 11.26 -9.38
N THR A 101 12.34 11.35 -9.70
CA THR A 101 11.25 10.88 -8.83
C THR A 101 10.55 9.67 -9.44
N ALA A 102 10.67 8.52 -8.78
CA ALA A 102 9.94 7.31 -9.12
C ALA A 102 8.47 7.42 -8.66
N ILE A 103 7.54 7.03 -9.53
CA ILE A 103 6.12 6.99 -9.21
C ILE A 103 5.71 5.54 -9.04
N PHE A 104 5.17 5.22 -7.86
CA PHE A 104 4.62 3.90 -7.55
C PHE A 104 3.10 3.99 -7.43
N LYS A 105 2.41 2.94 -7.86
CA LYS A 105 0.97 2.79 -7.67
C LYS A 105 0.73 1.77 -6.56
N LEU A 106 -0.09 2.16 -5.58
CA LEU A 106 -0.57 1.32 -4.49
C LEU A 106 -2.02 0.97 -4.80
N GLN A 107 -2.22 -0.23 -5.33
CA GLN A 107 -3.55 -0.79 -5.46
C GLN A 107 -3.91 -1.51 -4.16
N ASN A 108 -5.02 -1.17 -3.54
CA ASN A 108 -5.36 -1.72 -2.22
C ASN A 108 -6.78 -2.23 -2.12
N SER A 109 -6.97 -3.20 -1.24
CA SER A 109 -8.28 -3.63 -0.79
C SER A 109 -9.06 -2.49 -0.12
N LEU A 110 -10.38 -2.46 -0.33
CA LEU A 110 -11.31 -1.65 0.46
C LEU A 110 -11.66 -2.26 1.82
N ARG A 111 -11.28 -3.51 2.06
CA ARG A 111 -11.50 -4.22 3.33
C ARG A 111 -10.34 -4.02 4.29
N PHE A 112 -10.62 -3.50 5.48
CA PHE A 112 -9.65 -3.19 6.54
C PHE A 112 -9.67 -4.24 7.62
N ARG A 113 -8.51 -4.81 7.96
CA ARG A 113 -8.44 -5.94 8.89
C ARG A 113 -7.31 -5.76 9.89
N LYS A 114 -7.44 -6.50 11.00
CA LYS A 114 -6.42 -6.60 12.05
C LYS A 114 -5.20 -7.36 11.52
N PRO A 115 -4.02 -7.22 12.18
CA PRO A 115 -2.75 -7.76 11.69
C PRO A 115 -2.79 -9.26 11.39
N THR A 116 -3.51 -10.03 12.22
CA THR A 116 -3.65 -11.49 12.10
C THR A 116 -4.40 -11.96 10.86
N LEU A 117 -5.07 -11.06 10.15
CA LEU A 117 -5.89 -11.34 8.96
C LEU A 117 -5.32 -10.73 7.68
N LEU A 118 -4.17 -10.04 7.77
CA LEU A 118 -3.52 -9.46 6.61
C LEU A 118 -3.03 -10.57 5.68
N ARG A 119 -3.08 -10.29 4.38
CA ARG A 119 -2.52 -11.16 3.33
C ARG A 119 -1.08 -10.77 3.03
N ASN A 120 -0.45 -11.51 2.12
CA ASN A 120 0.94 -11.31 1.71
C ASN A 120 1.90 -11.49 2.88
N VAL A 121 1.58 -12.38 3.83
CA VAL A 121 2.46 -12.66 4.98
C VAL A 121 3.73 -13.37 4.52
N GLU A 122 3.62 -14.15 3.45
CA GLU A 122 4.71 -14.86 2.80
C GLU A 122 5.78 -13.94 2.19
N THR A 123 5.49 -12.65 1.97
CA THR A 123 6.47 -11.68 1.48
C THR A 123 7.42 -11.20 2.58
N GLY A 124 7.05 -11.43 3.86
CA GLY A 124 7.78 -10.94 5.03
C GLY A 124 7.46 -9.49 5.40
N HIS A 125 6.66 -8.79 4.59
CA HIS A 125 6.31 -7.38 4.81
C HIS A 125 4.81 -7.09 4.49
N PRO A 126 3.85 -7.76 5.15
CA PRO A 126 2.43 -7.54 4.87
C PRO A 126 1.93 -6.17 5.36
N PRO A 127 0.85 -5.64 4.78
CA PRO A 127 -0.03 -6.28 3.79
C PRO A 127 0.48 -6.17 2.34
N PHE A 128 1.76 -5.85 2.12
CA PHE A 128 2.27 -5.46 0.82
C PHE A 128 2.79 -6.63 -0.02
N ARG A 129 2.65 -6.48 -1.33
CA ARG A 129 3.21 -7.36 -2.36
C ARG A 129 3.74 -6.54 -3.51
N ALA A 130 5.01 -6.75 -3.87
CA ALA A 130 5.60 -6.19 -5.08
C ALA A 130 5.00 -6.85 -6.33
N LEU A 131 4.70 -6.03 -7.35
CA LEU A 131 4.35 -6.48 -8.69
C LEU A 131 5.45 -6.01 -9.64
N PHE A 132 6.07 -6.97 -10.32
CA PHE A 132 7.12 -6.71 -11.30
C PHE A 132 6.52 -6.67 -12.70
N ASN A 133 7.01 -5.76 -13.53
CA ASN A 133 6.66 -5.71 -14.93
C ASN A 133 7.49 -6.77 -15.66
N HIS A 134 6.94 -7.98 -15.79
CA HIS A 134 7.53 -8.97 -16.69
C HIS A 134 7.33 -8.47 -18.13
N GLN A 135 8.39 -7.88 -18.70
CA GLN A 135 8.50 -7.77 -20.15
C GLN A 135 8.67 -9.19 -20.69
N ASN A 136 7.62 -9.72 -21.31
CA ASN A 136 7.74 -10.82 -22.26
C ASN A 136 8.33 -10.29 -23.56
#